data_AF-A0A2U2AQC5-F1
#
_entry.id   AF-A0A2U2AQC5-F1
#
_cell.length_a   1.000
_cell.length_b   1.000
_cell.length_c   1.000
_cell.angle_alpha   90.00
_cell.angle_beta   90.00
_cell.angle_gamma   90.00
#
_symmetry.space_group_name_H-M   'P 1'
#
loop_
_entity.id
_entity.type
_entity.pdbx_description
1 polymer ?
#
loop_
_entity_poly.entity_id
_entity_poly.type
_entity_poly.pdbx_seq_one_letter_code
_entity_poly.pdbx_strand_id
1 'polypeptide(L)'
;MNRKFWYVLLIALIISIPLSFFIKIGEGALLSTIFTINGIMFSIGLGIVSNFNLQGIRRWDYIATIRKNINLVRNSFISFFSVSSFSFILVNLLSDDVFYHYDRFNLTLDLKDILTIFSLFVMVYSIIYFIYNFIKIQDLSQSIFDRILEEENASK
;
A
#
# COMPACT_ATOMS: atom_id res chain seq x y z
N MET A 1 -10.82 8.29 -3.55
CA MET A 1 -9.99 7.10 -3.86
C MET A 1 -9.59 7.16 -5.32
N ASN A 2 -8.29 7.08 -5.64
CA ASN A 2 -7.80 7.29 -7.02
C ASN A 2 -8.25 6.14 -7.93
N ARG A 3 -8.67 6.41 -9.18
CA ARG A 3 -9.00 5.35 -10.17
C ARG A 3 -7.88 4.33 -10.34
N LYS A 4 -6.61 4.77 -10.19
CA LYS A 4 -5.40 3.94 -10.18
C LYS A 4 -5.44 2.81 -9.14
N PHE A 5 -6.06 3.03 -7.98
CA PHE A 5 -6.22 2.02 -6.93
C PHE A 5 -6.98 0.79 -7.43
N TRP A 6 -8.13 1.01 -8.07
CA TRP A 6 -8.97 -0.06 -8.59
C TRP A 6 -8.28 -0.84 -9.72
N TYR A 7 -7.53 -0.16 -10.58
CA TYR A 7 -6.75 -0.82 -11.63
C TYR A 7 -5.69 -1.75 -11.05
N VAL A 8 -4.99 -1.33 -9.99
CA VAL A 8 -3.97 -2.18 -9.34
C VAL A 8 -4.61 -3.43 -8.75
N LEU A 9 -5.74 -3.31 -8.05
CA LEU A 9 -6.45 -4.46 -7.48
C LEU A 9 -6.93 -5.43 -8.58
N LEU A 10 -7.48 -4.89 -9.67
CA LEU A 10 -7.97 -5.70 -10.78
C LEU A 10 -6.82 -6.43 -11.48
N ILE A 11 -5.69 -5.75 -11.71
CA ILE A 11 -4.49 -6.37 -12.30
C ILE A 11 -3.93 -7.46 -11.37
N ALA A 12 -3.84 -7.19 -10.06
CA ALA A 12 -3.37 -8.18 -9.09
C ALA A 12 -4.24 -9.44 -9.09
N LEU A 13 -5.57 -9.28 -9.19
CA LEU A 13 -6.51 -10.40 -9.27
C LEU A 13 -6.37 -11.18 -10.59
N ILE A 14 -6.21 -10.50 -11.72
CA ILE A 14 -6.03 -11.17 -13.01
C ILE A 14 -4.72 -11.97 -13.04
N ILE A 15 -3.65 -11.44 -12.44
CA ILE A 15 -2.34 -12.09 -12.40
C ILE A 15 -2.32 -13.27 -11.41
N SER A 16 -3.08 -13.20 -10.31
CA SER A 16 -3.06 -14.26 -9.29
C SER A 16 -3.65 -15.58 -9.79
N ILE A 17 -4.64 -15.53 -10.69
CA ILE A 17 -5.31 -16.71 -11.26
C ILE A 17 -4.35 -17.62 -12.04
N PRO A 18 -3.59 -17.15 -13.07
CA PRO A 18 -2.65 -18.00 -13.78
C PRO A 18 -1.49 -18.43 -12.87
N LEU A 19 -1.03 -17.57 -11.95
CA LEU A 19 0.10 -17.90 -11.07
C LEU A 19 -0.23 -19.00 -10.07
N SER A 20 -1.47 -19.10 -9.59
CA SER A 20 -1.88 -20.14 -8.62
C SER A 20 -1.78 -21.55 -9.20
N PHE A 21 -1.78 -21.70 -10.52
CA PHE A 21 -1.55 -23.00 -11.15
C PHE A 21 -0.07 -23.45 -11.11
N PHE A 22 0.86 -22.49 -11.11
CA PHE A 22 2.30 -22.78 -11.19
C PHE A 22 3.00 -22.72 -9.83
N ILE A 23 2.50 -21.89 -8.92
CA ILE A 23 3.15 -21.61 -7.63
C ILE A 23 2.21 -22.03 -6.52
N LYS A 24 2.58 -23.10 -5.81
CA LYS A 24 1.97 -23.47 -4.53
C LYS A 24 2.79 -22.83 -3.42
N ILE A 25 2.23 -21.80 -2.79
CA ILE A 25 2.91 -21.10 -1.69
C ILE A 25 2.64 -21.88 -0.42
N GLY A 26 3.55 -22.82 -0.11
CA GLY A 26 3.54 -23.55 1.16
C GLY A 26 3.99 -22.68 2.34
N GLU A 27 3.40 -22.94 3.49
CA GLU A 27 3.62 -22.32 4.81
C GLU A 27 3.42 -20.79 4.88
N GLY A 28 2.42 -20.35 5.66
CA GLY A 28 2.04 -18.94 5.85
C GLY A 28 3.11 -18.02 6.47
N ALA A 29 4.36 -18.48 6.64
CA ALA A 29 5.49 -17.70 7.12
C ALA A 29 5.85 -16.53 6.19
N LEU A 30 5.83 -16.75 4.87
CA LEU A 30 6.12 -15.67 3.90
C LEU A 30 5.03 -14.59 3.94
N LEU A 31 3.76 -15.01 3.91
CA LEU A 31 2.62 -14.10 3.92
C LEU A 31 2.58 -13.25 5.20
N SER A 32 2.79 -13.87 6.37
CA SER A 32 2.82 -13.17 7.65
C SER A 32 4.01 -12.21 7.77
N THR A 33 5.19 -12.58 7.27
CA THR A 33 6.36 -11.71 7.21
C THR A 33 6.09 -10.47 6.36
N ILE A 34 5.58 -10.65 5.14
CA ILE A 34 5.26 -9.54 4.24
C ILE A 34 4.15 -8.65 4.81
N PHE A 35 3.13 -9.24 5.44
CA PHE A 35 2.08 -8.46 6.10
C PHE A 35 2.64 -7.60 7.24
N THR A 36 3.60 -8.13 8.00
CA THR A 36 4.27 -7.41 9.08
C THR A 36 5.06 -6.21 8.55
N ILE A 37 5.86 -6.41 7.49
CA ILE A 37 6.60 -5.32 6.83
C ILE A 37 5.63 -4.26 6.30
N ASN A 38 4.52 -4.69 5.69
CA ASN A 38 3.48 -3.79 5.20
C ASN A 38 2.85 -2.94 6.34
N GLY A 39 2.60 -3.55 7.50
CA GLY A 39 2.09 -2.85 8.69
C GLY A 39 3.08 -1.85 9.29
N ILE A 40 4.37 -2.20 9.34
CA ILE A 40 5.43 -1.30 9.79
C ILE A 40 5.53 -0.08 8.86
N MET A 41 5.61 -0.31 7.54
CA MET A 41 5.70 0.77 6.55
C MET A 41 4.45 1.66 6.53
N PHE A 42 3.27 1.07 6.68
CA PHE A 42 2.03 1.83 6.84
C PHE A 42 2.09 2.76 8.06
N SER A 43 2.50 2.23 9.21
CA SER A 43 2.53 2.98 10.48
C SER A 43 3.53 4.14 10.43
N ILE A 44 4.74 3.88 9.95
CA ILE A 44 5.78 4.90 9.75
C ILE A 44 5.28 5.97 8.78
N GLY A 45 4.76 5.53 7.63
CA GLY A 45 4.28 6.42 6.58
C GLY A 45 3.14 7.32 7.04
N LEU A 46 2.16 6.77 7.76
CA LEU A 46 1.02 7.52 8.29
C LEU A 46 1.45 8.52 9.37
N GLY A 47 2.43 8.17 10.21
CA GLY A 47 2.97 9.06 11.24
C GLY A 47 3.60 10.34 10.67
N ILE A 48 4.32 10.23 9.55
CA ILE A 48 4.86 11.42 8.86
C ILE A 48 3.73 12.25 8.24
N VAL A 49 2.81 11.59 7.56
CA VAL A 49 1.67 12.25 6.92
C VAL A 49 0.82 13.02 7.95
N SER A 50 0.62 12.48 9.15
CA SER A 50 -0.16 13.13 10.21
C SER A 50 0.58 14.29 10.88
N ASN A 51 1.91 14.23 10.95
CA ASN A 51 2.74 15.24 11.60
C ASN A 51 3.28 16.31 10.64
N PHE A 52 2.82 16.30 9.38
CA PHE A 52 3.29 17.26 8.38
C PHE A 52 2.93 18.70 8.78
N ASN A 53 3.94 19.55 8.95
CA ASN A 53 3.76 20.93 9.38
C ASN A 53 3.80 21.89 8.17
N LEU A 54 2.87 22.85 8.15
CA LEU A 54 2.75 23.89 7.12
C LEU A 54 2.98 25.31 7.67
N GLN A 55 3.45 25.41 8.91
CA GLN A 55 3.82 26.68 9.51
C GLN A 55 4.92 27.37 8.69
N GLY A 56 4.89 28.70 8.66
CA GLY A 56 5.85 29.52 7.90
C GLY A 56 5.46 29.76 6.44
N ILE A 57 4.57 28.96 5.85
CA ILE A 57 4.08 29.21 4.48
C ILE A 57 3.08 30.38 4.50
N ARG A 58 3.41 31.47 3.80
CA ARG A 58 2.58 32.69 3.76
C ARG A 58 1.44 32.65 2.73
N ARG A 59 1.59 31.86 1.67
CA ARG A 59 0.62 31.81 0.57
C ARG A 59 -0.43 30.70 0.78
N TRP A 60 -1.70 31.10 0.91
CA TRP A 60 -2.82 30.19 1.15
C TRP A 60 -3.05 29.16 0.05
N ASP A 61 -2.87 29.53 -1.22
CA ASP A 61 -3.08 28.61 -2.35
C ASP A 61 -2.13 27.40 -2.29
N TYR A 62 -0.90 27.61 -1.82
CA TYR A 62 0.08 26.55 -1.60
C TYR A 62 -0.32 25.65 -0.44
N ILE A 63 -0.75 26.23 0.68
CA ILE A 63 -1.25 25.48 1.85
C ILE A 63 -2.42 24.57 1.43
N ALA A 64 -3.40 25.12 0.70
CA ALA A 64 -4.57 24.38 0.26
C ALA A 64 -4.18 23.20 -0.65
N THR A 65 -3.26 23.43 -1.59
CA THR A 65 -2.75 22.40 -2.51
C THR A 65 -2.00 21.30 -1.78
N ILE A 66 -1.08 21.67 -0.88
CA ILE A 66 -0.29 20.70 -0.11
C ILE A 66 -1.20 19.87 0.80
N ARG A 67 -2.13 20.50 1.54
CA ARG A 67 -3.12 19.77 2.37
C ARG A 67 -3.94 18.79 1.55
N LYS A 68 -4.41 19.20 0.37
CA LYS A 68 -5.16 18.31 -0.53
C LYS A 68 -4.33 17.09 -0.92
N ASN A 69 -3.06 17.29 -1.32
CA ASN A 69 -2.18 16.19 -1.71
C ASN A 69 -1.83 15.26 -0.54
N ILE A 70 -1.52 15.80 0.64
CA ILE A 70 -1.25 15.03 1.85
C ILE A 70 -2.47 14.19 2.23
N ASN A 71 -3.67 14.77 2.22
CA ASN A 71 -4.91 14.04 2.49
C ASN A 71 -5.18 12.94 1.46
N LEU A 72 -4.85 13.16 0.19
CA LEU A 72 -4.95 12.13 -0.85
C LEU A 72 -3.98 10.98 -0.60
N VAL A 73 -2.73 11.27 -0.21
CA VAL A 73 -1.75 10.24 0.15
C VAL A 73 -2.21 9.48 1.39
N ARG A 74 -2.63 10.18 2.45
CA ARG A 74 -3.17 9.60 3.69
C ARG A 74 -4.30 8.61 3.40
N ASN A 75 -5.29 9.05 2.65
CA ASN A 75 -6.45 8.21 2.32
C ASN A 75 -6.03 7.01 1.48
N SER A 76 -5.05 7.17 0.57
CA SER A 76 -4.52 6.05 -0.20
C SER A 76 -3.78 5.04 0.68
N PHE A 77 -3.01 5.51 1.68
CA PHE A 77 -2.31 4.64 2.64
C PHE A 77 -3.31 3.78 3.41
N ILE A 78 -4.35 4.42 3.95
CA ILE A 78 -5.43 3.74 4.65
C ILE A 78 -6.10 2.72 3.73
N SER A 79 -6.48 3.09 2.50
CA SER A 79 -7.16 2.18 1.57
C SER A 79 -6.31 0.95 1.22
N PHE A 80 -5.02 1.12 0.90
CA PHE A 80 -4.13 0.00 0.60
C PHE A 80 -3.93 -0.91 1.81
N PHE A 81 -3.69 -0.32 2.98
CA PHE A 81 -3.52 -1.10 4.21
C PHE A 81 -4.80 -1.85 4.62
N SER A 82 -5.97 -1.24 4.46
CA SER A 82 -7.26 -1.91 4.71
C SER A 82 -7.46 -3.11 3.79
N VAL A 83 -7.17 -3.01 2.49
CA VAL A 83 -7.32 -4.15 1.57
C VAL A 83 -6.30 -5.25 1.89
N SER A 84 -5.03 -4.90 2.13
CA SER A 84 -4.01 -5.88 2.54
C SER A 84 -4.40 -6.60 3.84
N SER A 85 -4.99 -5.89 4.80
CA SER A 85 -5.44 -6.48 6.07
C SER A 85 -6.64 -7.39 5.87
N PHE A 86 -7.63 -6.95 5.10
CA PHE A 86 -8.81 -7.75 4.80
C PHE A 86 -8.46 -9.01 4.02
N SER A 87 -7.59 -8.90 3.01
CA SER A 87 -7.16 -10.05 2.21
C SER A 87 -6.34 -11.04 3.05
N PHE A 88 -5.46 -10.54 3.93
CA PHE A 88 -4.73 -11.39 4.88
C PHE A 88 -5.65 -12.17 5.80
N ILE A 89 -6.65 -11.50 6.40
CA ILE A 89 -7.63 -12.15 7.27
C ILE A 89 -8.42 -13.21 6.51
N LEU A 90 -8.86 -12.91 5.28
CA LEU A 90 -9.58 -13.88 4.45
C LEU A 90 -8.76 -15.12 4.15
N VAL A 91 -7.47 -14.97 3.81
CA VAL A 91 -6.57 -16.11 3.56
C VAL A 91 -6.45 -17.01 4.78
N ASN A 92 -6.35 -16.43 5.98
CA ASN A 92 -6.21 -17.19 7.23
C ASN A 92 -7.54 -17.79 7.73
N LEU A 93 -8.68 -17.24 7.31
CA LEU A 93 -10.01 -17.77 7.65
C LEU A 93 -10.40 -18.96 6.77
N LEU A 94 -9.83 -19.05 5.56
CA LEU A 94 -10.08 -20.18 4.66
C LEU A 94 -9.34 -21.43 5.14
N SER A 95 -10.11 -22.45 5.50
CA SER A 95 -9.61 -23.80 5.74
C SER A 95 -8.95 -24.36 4.47
N ASP A 96 -7.97 -25.25 4.64
CA ASP A 96 -7.21 -25.91 3.56
C ASP A 96 -8.05 -26.82 2.64
N ASP A 97 -9.36 -26.94 2.86
CA ASP A 97 -10.20 -27.97 2.24
C ASP A 97 -11.16 -27.45 1.14
N VAL A 98 -11.06 -26.19 0.68
CA VAL A 98 -11.95 -25.65 -0.37
C VAL A 98 -11.38 -25.96 -1.78
N PHE A 99 -11.36 -27.24 -2.13
CA PHE A 99 -10.85 -27.69 -3.43
C PHE A 99 -11.93 -27.64 -4.52
N TYR A 100 -11.65 -26.92 -5.62
CA TYR A 100 -12.38 -27.11 -6.88
C TYR A 100 -11.61 -28.09 -7.76
N HIS A 101 -12.09 -29.34 -7.84
CA HIS A 101 -11.53 -30.35 -8.74
C HIS A 101 -12.06 -30.14 -10.16
N TYR A 102 -11.17 -29.89 -11.12
CA TYR A 102 -11.52 -29.86 -12.53
C TYR A 102 -11.03 -31.15 -13.21
N ASP A 103 -11.95 -32.10 -13.35
CA ASP A 103 -11.70 -33.52 -13.66
C ASP A 103 -11.13 -33.79 -15.07
N ARG A 104 -10.93 -32.75 -15.89
CA ARG A 104 -10.48 -32.90 -17.28
C ARG A 104 -8.98 -32.71 -17.50
N PHE A 105 -8.24 -32.16 -16.52
CA PHE A 105 -6.83 -31.78 -16.70
C PHE A 105 -5.90 -32.02 -15.49
N ASN A 106 -6.32 -32.71 -14.42
CA ASN A 106 -5.55 -32.81 -13.16
C ASN A 106 -5.15 -31.44 -12.57
N LEU A 107 -5.88 -30.38 -12.89
CA LEU A 107 -5.67 -29.03 -12.36
C LEU A 107 -6.56 -28.87 -11.11
N THR A 108 -5.93 -28.81 -9.94
CA THR A 108 -6.59 -28.42 -8.69
C THR A 108 -6.47 -26.92 -8.53
N LEU A 109 -7.58 -26.20 -8.62
CA LEU A 109 -7.65 -24.79 -8.25
C LEU A 109 -8.08 -24.69 -6.79
N ASP A 110 -7.19 -24.18 -5.95
CA ASP A 110 -7.52 -23.81 -4.58
C ASP A 110 -7.76 -22.30 -4.51
N LEU A 111 -8.94 -21.91 -4.01
CA LEU A 111 -9.26 -20.51 -3.76
C LEU A 111 -8.26 -19.87 -2.78
N LYS A 112 -7.73 -20.65 -1.83
CA LYS A 112 -6.74 -20.21 -0.86
C LYS A 112 -5.44 -19.80 -1.54
N ASP A 113 -4.98 -20.55 -2.53
CA ASP A 113 -3.77 -20.22 -3.30
C ASP A 113 -3.94 -18.91 -4.08
N ILE A 114 -5.08 -18.74 -4.77
CA ILE A 114 -5.39 -17.51 -5.51
C ILE A 114 -5.39 -16.30 -4.57
N LEU A 115 -6.06 -16.41 -3.42
CA LEU A 115 -6.16 -15.33 -2.43
C LEU A 115 -4.83 -15.03 -1.75
N THR A 116 -3.99 -16.06 -1.54
CA THR A 116 -2.64 -15.91 -0.98
C THR A 116 -1.76 -15.11 -1.94
N ILE A 117 -1.73 -15.50 -3.21
CA ILE A 117 -0.95 -14.81 -4.25
C ILE A 117 -1.46 -13.39 -4.45
N PHE A 118 -2.78 -13.21 -4.52
CA PHE A 118 -3.40 -11.88 -4.58
C PHE A 118 -2.96 -11.00 -3.40
N SER A 119 -3.04 -11.52 -2.18
CA SER A 119 -2.64 -10.80 -0.97
C SER A 119 -1.17 -10.39 -1.01
N LEU A 120 -0.29 -11.27 -1.46
CA LEU A 120 1.13 -10.97 -1.62
C LEU A 120 1.37 -9.82 -2.60
N PHE A 121 0.73 -9.85 -3.78
CA PHE A 121 0.87 -8.77 -4.75
C PHE A 121 0.39 -7.44 -4.18
N VAL A 122 -0.77 -7.43 -3.52
CA VAL A 122 -1.32 -6.21 -2.92
C VAL A 122 -0.40 -5.68 -1.82
N MET A 123 0.13 -6.54 -0.95
CA MET A 123 1.04 -6.14 0.12
C MET A 123 2.37 -5.61 -0.42
N VAL A 124 3.00 -6.31 -1.36
CA VAL A 124 4.27 -5.88 -1.98
C VAL A 124 4.10 -4.54 -2.69
N TYR A 125 3.03 -4.40 -3.48
CA TYR A 125 2.71 -3.14 -4.12
C TYR A 125 2.48 -2.02 -3.09
N SER A 126 1.75 -2.31 -2.02
CA SER A 126 1.47 -1.35 -0.94
C SER A 126 2.76 -0.89 -0.26
N ILE A 127 3.68 -1.82 0.05
CA ILE A 127 5.00 -1.49 0.62
C ILE A 127 5.75 -0.53 -0.30
N ILE A 128 5.88 -0.86 -1.58
CA ILE A 128 6.58 0.00 -2.56
C ILE A 128 5.92 1.37 -2.63
N TYR A 129 4.58 1.41 -2.68
CA TYR A 129 3.81 2.65 -2.71
C TYR A 129 4.04 3.49 -1.44
N PHE A 130 4.05 2.87 -0.25
CA PHE A 130 4.31 3.54 1.01
C PHE A 130 5.72 4.11 1.06
N ILE A 131 6.74 3.33 0.70
CA ILE A 131 8.14 3.79 0.64
C ILE A 131 8.28 4.98 -0.30
N TYR A 132 7.75 4.87 -1.52
CA TYR A 132 7.87 5.95 -2.52
C TYR A 132 7.24 7.26 -2.02
N ASN A 133 6.01 7.19 -1.52
CA ASN A 133 5.31 8.38 -1.03
C ASN A 133 5.92 8.91 0.27
N PHE A 134 6.45 8.03 1.12
CA PHE A 134 7.17 8.40 2.33
C PHE A 134 8.38 9.28 1.99
N ILE A 135 9.24 8.84 1.08
CA ILE A 135 10.42 9.61 0.64
C ILE A 135 9.97 10.96 0.06
N LYS A 136 8.95 10.96 -0.81
CA LYS A 136 8.46 12.21 -1.42
C LYS A 136 7.89 13.21 -0.43
N ILE A 137 7.22 12.75 0.61
CA ILE A 137 6.70 13.64 1.66
C ILE A 137 7.84 14.19 2.52
N GLN A 138 8.85 13.37 2.83
CA GLN A 138 10.04 13.84 3.54
C GLN A 138 10.79 14.90 2.74
N ASP A 139 11.08 14.63 1.46
CA ASP A 139 11.74 15.57 0.55
C ASP A 139 10.96 16.89 0.49
N LEU A 140 9.63 16.82 0.36
CA LEU A 140 8.77 17.99 0.33
C LEU A 140 8.86 18.78 1.65
N SER A 141 8.79 18.11 2.79
CA SER A 141 8.88 18.75 4.10
C SER A 141 10.22 19.46 4.27
N GLN A 142 11.32 18.82 3.88
CA GLN A 142 12.66 19.41 3.98
C GLN A 142 12.81 20.61 3.05
N SER A 143 12.35 20.50 1.79
CA SER A 143 12.42 21.61 0.83
C SER A 143 11.62 22.85 1.27
N ILE A 144 10.49 22.65 1.94
CA ILE A 144 9.69 23.75 2.51
C ILE A 144 10.46 24.41 3.65
N PHE A 145 11.06 23.62 4.54
CA PHE A 145 11.84 24.13 5.66
C PHE A 145 13.04 24.95 5.19
N ASP A 146 13.84 24.41 4.27
CA ASP A 146 15.01 25.09 3.71
C ASP A 146 14.60 26.41 3.05
N ARG A 147 13.48 26.41 2.30
CA ARG A 147 12.98 27.62 1.64
C ARG A 147 12.52 28.70 2.61
N ILE A 148 11.84 28.32 3.71
CA ILE A 148 11.43 29.28 4.75
C ILE A 148 12.67 29.94 5.36
N LEU A 149 13.71 29.14 5.65
CA LEU A 149 14.95 29.64 6.23
C LEU A 149 15.69 30.62 5.30
N GLU A 150 15.74 30.32 3.99
CA GLU A 150 16.28 31.24 2.98
C GLU A 150 15.55 32.59 2.96
N GLU A 151 14.21 32.57 2.98
CA GLU A 151 13.39 33.78 2.94
C GLU A 151 13.52 34.62 4.23
N GLU A 152 13.65 33.98 5.39
CA GLU A 152 13.90 34.66 6.66
C GLU A 152 15.28 35.33 6.67
N ASN A 153 16.31 34.65 6.19
CA ASN A 153 17.67 35.20 6.15
C ASN A 153 17.85 36.31 5.12
N ALA A 154 17.14 36.25 3.98
CA ALA A 154 17.16 37.32 2.97
C ALA A 154 16.38 38.58 3.39
N SER A 155 15.51 38.47 4.40
CA SER A 155 14.73 39.59 4.93
C SER A 155 15.40 40.36 6.07
N LYS A 156 16.57 39.88 6.52
CA LYS A 156 17.44 40.53 7.52
C LYS A 156 18.54 41.32 6.83
#